data_AF-A0A7V5FPF4-F1
#
_entry.id   AF-A0A7V5FPF4-F1
#
_cell.length_a   1.000
_cell.length_b   1.000
_cell.length_c   1.000
_cell.angle_alpha   90.00
_cell.angle_beta   90.00
_cell.angle_gamma   90.00
#
_symmetry.space_group_name_H-M   'P 1'
#
loop_
_entity.id
_entity.type
_entity.pdbx_description
1 polymer ?
#
loop_
_entity_poly.entity_id
_entity_poly.type
_entity_poly.pdbx_seq_one_letter_code
_entity_poly.pdbx_strand_id
1 'polypeptide(L)'
;MTGAIPITIISGGQTGADQAALDAAIFLHIPHGGWICSGRKTEAGPLPDRYLLKELASPRYRDRTEKNILASDGTLIVSFGPLTGGSALTEALAIRHDRPCLRLDLDVITETQAAAALLAWLREHGIQILNVAGPRASNEPRIHGAVYSILTNLAWEELKP
;
A
#
# COMPACT_ATOMS: atom_id res chain seq x y z
N MET A 1 -2.94 26.30 -9.72
CA MET A 1 -3.78 25.64 -8.70
C MET A 1 -3.74 24.16 -9.00
N THR A 2 -2.85 23.41 -8.34
CA THR A 2 -2.86 21.94 -8.40
C THR A 2 -4.15 21.48 -7.72
N GLY A 3 -5.05 20.84 -8.46
CA GLY A 3 -6.26 20.26 -7.89
C GLY A 3 -5.87 19.22 -6.84
N ALA A 4 -6.64 19.11 -5.77
CA ALA A 4 -6.41 18.09 -4.74
C ALA A 4 -6.47 16.69 -5.38
N ILE A 5 -5.51 15.83 -5.03
CA ILE A 5 -5.49 14.42 -5.45
C ILE A 5 -6.68 13.74 -4.75
N PRO A 6 -7.66 13.18 -5.48
CA PRO A 6 -8.92 12.69 -4.90
C PRO A 6 -8.79 11.27 -4.31
N ILE A 7 -7.62 10.93 -3.73
CA ILE A 7 -7.32 9.59 -3.22
C ILE A 7 -6.79 9.67 -1.79
N THR A 8 -7.05 8.63 -0.99
CA THR A 8 -6.39 8.37 0.29
C THR A 8 -5.54 7.11 0.19
N ILE A 9 -4.30 7.14 0.70
CA ILE A 9 -3.41 5.98 0.76
C ILE A 9 -3.45 5.37 2.17
N ILE A 10 -3.74 4.07 2.27
CA ILE A 10 -3.69 3.35 3.54
C ILE A 10 -2.68 2.20 3.48
N SER A 11 -2.13 1.84 4.64
CA SER A 11 -1.28 0.64 4.77
C SER A 11 -1.31 0.05 6.19
N GLY A 12 -0.67 -1.11 6.35
CA GLY A 12 -0.52 -1.78 7.65
C GLY A 12 0.61 -1.26 8.53
N GLY A 13 1.39 -0.28 8.06
CA GLY A 13 2.50 0.33 8.79
C GLY A 13 3.76 -0.53 8.97
N GLN A 14 3.84 -1.73 8.38
CA GLN A 14 5.06 -2.53 8.43
C GLN A 14 6.25 -1.80 7.78
N THR A 15 7.49 -2.18 8.09
CA THR A 15 8.64 -1.73 7.29
C THR A 15 8.49 -2.15 5.82
N GLY A 16 9.31 -1.60 4.92
CA GLY A 16 9.25 -1.94 3.50
C GLY A 16 8.09 -1.23 2.81
N ALA A 17 7.24 -1.99 2.11
CA ALA A 17 6.19 -1.45 1.25
C ALA A 17 5.17 -0.58 1.99
N ASP A 18 4.71 -1.04 3.16
CA ASP A 18 3.69 -0.34 3.93
C ASP A 18 4.16 1.07 4.36
N GLN A 19 5.39 1.20 4.89
CA GLN A 19 5.96 2.49 5.26
C GLN A 19 6.31 3.35 4.04
N ALA A 20 6.78 2.77 2.94
CA ALA A 20 7.03 3.51 1.69
C ALA A 20 5.76 4.18 1.15
N ALA A 21 4.62 3.49 1.24
CA ALA A 21 3.34 4.06 0.84
C ALA A 21 2.95 5.26 1.70
N LEU A 22 3.15 5.17 3.01
CA LEU A 22 2.87 6.27 3.93
C LEU A 22 3.84 7.45 3.73
N ASP A 23 5.12 7.16 3.53
CA ASP A 23 6.14 8.17 3.26
C ASP A 23 5.84 8.92 1.95
N ALA A 24 5.45 8.21 0.88
CA ALA A 24 5.05 8.81 -0.39
C ALA A 24 3.79 9.67 -0.24
N ALA A 25 2.79 9.20 0.50
CA ALA A 25 1.56 9.96 0.75
C ALA A 25 1.86 11.26 1.51
N ILE A 26 2.71 11.20 2.55
CA ILE A 26 3.15 12.38 3.31
C ILE A 26 3.88 13.37 2.38
N PHE A 27 4.82 12.88 1.56
CA PHE A 27 5.60 13.71 0.63
C PHE A 27 4.70 14.43 -0.39
N LEU A 28 3.70 13.75 -0.92
CA LEU A 28 2.77 14.27 -1.93
C LEU A 28 1.60 15.07 -1.33
N HIS A 29 1.52 15.18 0.00
CA HIS A 29 0.37 15.74 0.72
C HIS A 29 -0.97 15.03 0.39
N ILE A 30 -0.91 13.74 0.08
CA ILE A 30 -2.08 12.88 -0.07
C ILE A 30 -2.54 12.45 1.34
N PRO A 31 -3.86 12.49 1.64
CA PRO A 31 -4.37 11.93 2.89
C PRO A 31 -3.90 10.48 3.08
N HIS A 32 -3.46 10.15 4.29
CA HIS A 32 -2.98 8.81 4.60
C HIS A 32 -3.56 8.26 5.91
N GLY A 33 -3.51 6.94 6.05
CA GLY A 33 -3.88 6.27 7.29
C GLY A 33 -3.75 4.75 7.19
N GLY A 34 -4.71 4.06 7.80
CA GLY A 34 -4.78 2.60 7.80
C GLY A 34 -4.94 2.02 9.20
N TRP A 35 -4.84 0.70 9.30
CA TRP A 35 -4.98 -0.06 10.54
C TRP A 35 -3.70 -0.80 10.87
N ILE A 36 -3.28 -0.72 12.14
CA ILE A 36 -2.08 -1.38 12.67
C ILE A 36 -2.43 -2.26 13.86
N CYS A 37 -1.61 -3.29 14.12
CA CYS A 37 -1.74 -4.14 15.31
C CYS A 37 -1.61 -3.34 16.61
N SER A 38 -2.14 -3.90 17.70
CA SER A 38 -1.94 -3.39 19.05
C SER A 38 -0.46 -3.14 19.37
N GLY A 39 -0.14 -2.04 20.04
CA GLY A 39 1.22 -1.57 20.33
C GLY A 39 1.94 -1.01 19.10
N ARG A 40 1.21 -0.63 18.04
CA ARG A 40 1.74 -0.13 16.76
C ARG A 40 2.86 -1.01 16.19
N LYS A 41 2.73 -2.33 16.35
CA LYS A 41 3.81 -3.29 16.15
C LYS A 41 4.28 -3.39 14.68
N THR A 42 5.58 -3.20 14.46
CA THR A 42 6.30 -3.53 13.22
C THR A 42 7.49 -4.45 13.51
N GLU A 43 8.26 -4.87 12.51
CA GLU A 43 9.50 -5.63 12.75
C GLU A 43 10.62 -4.81 13.41
N ALA A 44 10.59 -3.48 13.22
CA ALA A 44 11.58 -2.56 13.77
C ALA A 44 11.15 -1.95 15.12
N GLY A 45 10.09 -2.46 15.73
CA GLY A 45 9.46 -1.91 16.93
C GLY A 45 8.18 -1.10 16.63
N PRO A 46 7.69 -0.30 17.58
CA PRO A 46 6.48 0.50 17.40
C PRO A 46 6.63 1.54 16.27
N LEU A 47 5.60 1.67 15.43
CA LEU A 47 5.56 2.66 14.36
C LEU A 47 5.50 4.09 14.94
N PRO A 48 6.33 5.05 14.47
CA PRO A 48 6.29 6.43 14.96
C PRO A 48 4.93 7.13 14.79
N ASP A 49 4.63 8.11 15.64
CA ASP A 49 3.33 8.81 15.67
C ASP A 49 3.06 9.73 14.47
N ARG A 50 4.09 10.04 13.67
CA ARG A 50 3.94 10.79 12.41
C ARG A 50 3.02 10.09 11.40
N TYR A 51 2.83 8.77 11.56
CA TYR A 51 1.97 7.96 10.71
C TYR A 51 0.58 7.81 11.33
N LEU A 52 -0.45 8.35 10.65
CA LEU A 52 -1.81 8.49 11.16
C LEU A 52 -2.66 7.19 11.09
N LEU A 53 -2.14 6.10 11.65
CA LEU A 53 -2.81 4.78 11.64
C LEU A 53 -3.66 4.57 12.90
N LYS A 54 -4.78 3.85 12.73
CA LYS A 54 -5.68 3.43 13.80
C LYS A 54 -5.24 2.08 14.36
N GLU A 55 -5.03 2.02 15.66
CA GLU A 55 -4.66 0.78 16.33
C GLU A 55 -5.86 -0.16 16.49
N LEU A 56 -5.65 -1.44 16.20
CA LEU A 56 -6.56 -2.52 16.53
C LEU A 56 -6.26 -3.07 17.92
N ALA A 57 -7.28 -3.59 18.61
CA ALA A 57 -7.08 -4.33 19.85
C ALA A 57 -6.27 -5.63 19.66
N SER A 58 -6.23 -6.18 18.43
CA SER A 58 -5.53 -7.43 18.13
C SER A 58 -4.05 -7.20 17.82
N PRO A 59 -3.14 -8.06 18.33
CA PRO A 59 -1.72 -8.04 17.97
C PRO A 59 -1.41 -8.76 16.65
N ARG A 60 -2.40 -9.42 16.02
CA ARG A 60 -2.18 -10.31 14.88
C ARG A 60 -2.07 -9.53 13.58
N TYR A 61 -0.97 -9.74 12.84
CA TYR A 61 -0.78 -9.11 11.53
C TYR A 61 -1.90 -9.41 10.53
N ARG A 62 -2.47 -10.62 10.57
CA ARG A 62 -3.60 -10.99 9.72
C ARG A 62 -4.79 -10.05 9.90
N ASP A 63 -5.13 -9.69 11.13
CA ASP A 63 -6.32 -8.92 11.45
C ASP A 63 -6.20 -7.49 10.92
N ARG A 64 -5.00 -6.88 11.05
CA ARG A 64 -4.73 -5.58 10.42
C ARG A 64 -4.68 -5.66 8.89
N THR A 65 -4.14 -6.74 8.31
CA THR A 65 -4.15 -6.94 6.84
C THR A 65 -5.58 -6.96 6.31
N GLU A 66 -6.43 -7.80 6.89
CA GLU A 66 -7.83 -7.95 6.49
C GLU A 66 -8.61 -6.64 6.66
N LYS A 67 -8.36 -5.92 7.77
CA LYS A 67 -9.03 -4.63 8.01
C LYS A 67 -8.66 -3.57 6.97
N ASN A 68 -7.39 -3.46 6.58
CA ASN A 68 -6.98 -2.51 5.53
C ASN A 68 -7.62 -2.85 4.19
N ILE A 69 -7.66 -4.13 3.79
CA ILE A 69 -8.33 -4.59 2.56
C ILE A 69 -9.80 -4.19 2.55
N LEU A 70 -10.52 -4.48 3.65
CA LEU A 70 -11.96 -4.21 3.75
C LEU A 70 -12.32 -2.73 3.76
N ALA A 71 -11.37 -1.87 4.16
CA ALA A 71 -11.56 -0.43 4.27
C ALA A 71 -10.99 0.35 3.06
N SER A 72 -10.43 -0.35 2.08
CA SER A 72 -10.02 0.21 0.79
C SER A 72 -10.99 -0.15 -0.31
N ASP A 73 -10.96 0.61 -1.40
CA ASP A 73 -11.64 0.26 -2.65
C ASP A 73 -10.84 -0.77 -3.44
N GLY A 74 -9.52 -0.81 -3.24
CA GLY A 74 -8.65 -1.79 -3.86
C GLY A 74 -7.27 -1.86 -3.21
N THR A 75 -6.58 -2.97 -3.43
CA THR A 75 -5.24 -3.23 -2.88
C THR A 75 -4.19 -3.34 -3.97
N LEU A 76 -3.15 -2.52 -3.88
CA LEU A 76 -1.90 -2.66 -4.62
C LEU A 76 -0.93 -3.54 -3.82
N ILE A 77 -0.38 -4.57 -4.45
CA ILE A 77 0.70 -5.39 -3.91
C ILE A 77 1.92 -5.27 -4.82
N VAL A 78 3.03 -4.77 -4.28
CA VAL A 78 4.32 -4.69 -5.01
C VAL A 78 5.27 -5.75 -4.46
N SER A 79 5.99 -6.44 -5.34
CA SER A 79 6.98 -7.47 -4.98
C SER A 79 8.14 -7.51 -5.96
N PHE A 80 9.19 -8.24 -5.57
CA PHE A 80 10.22 -8.75 -6.47
C PHE A 80 10.07 -10.28 -6.47
N GLY A 81 9.54 -10.83 -7.56
CA GLY A 81 9.21 -12.23 -7.70
C GLY A 81 7.86 -12.62 -7.06
N PRO A 82 7.62 -13.94 -6.93
CA PRO A 82 6.37 -14.50 -6.41
C PRO A 82 6.01 -13.99 -5.01
N LEU A 83 4.72 -13.79 -4.77
CA LEU A 83 4.23 -13.41 -3.45
C LEU A 83 4.45 -14.54 -2.45
N THR A 84 4.96 -14.19 -1.28
CA THR A 84 5.15 -15.12 -0.16
C THR A 84 4.66 -14.50 1.14
N GLY A 85 4.45 -15.35 2.17
CA GLY A 85 4.13 -14.90 3.52
C GLY A 85 2.95 -13.92 3.60
N GLY A 86 3.21 -12.74 4.19
CA GLY A 86 2.19 -11.70 4.38
C GLY A 86 1.59 -11.17 3.08
N SER A 87 2.38 -11.04 2.01
CA SER A 87 1.89 -10.53 0.72
C SER A 87 0.96 -11.52 0.02
N ALA A 88 1.28 -12.82 0.06
CA ALA A 88 0.41 -13.87 -0.47
C ALA A 88 -0.91 -13.97 0.32
N LEU A 89 -0.85 -13.75 1.65
CA LEU A 89 -2.04 -13.64 2.48
C LEU A 89 -2.90 -12.44 2.08
N THR A 90 -2.29 -11.28 1.79
CA THR A 90 -3.01 -10.09 1.32
C THR A 90 -3.79 -10.37 0.05
N GLU A 91 -3.15 -10.98 -0.96
CA GLU A 91 -3.81 -11.36 -2.22
C GLU A 91 -4.98 -12.32 -1.98
N ALA A 92 -4.76 -13.38 -1.21
CA ALA A 92 -5.79 -14.36 -0.89
C ALA A 92 -6.98 -13.74 -0.13
N LEU A 93 -6.75 -12.76 0.74
CA LEU A 93 -7.81 -12.04 1.45
C LEU A 93 -8.55 -11.06 0.54
N ALA A 94 -7.86 -10.36 -0.36
CA ALA A 94 -8.50 -9.47 -1.32
C ALA A 94 -9.45 -10.25 -2.25
N ILE A 95 -9.00 -11.39 -2.78
CA ILE A 95 -9.82 -12.30 -3.58
C ILE A 95 -11.02 -12.80 -2.76
N ARG A 96 -10.80 -13.23 -1.51
CA ARG A 96 -11.87 -13.74 -0.65
C ARG A 96 -12.97 -12.71 -0.40
N HIS A 97 -12.61 -11.44 -0.28
CA HIS A 97 -13.53 -10.35 0.03
C HIS A 97 -14.04 -9.61 -1.21
N ASP A 98 -13.80 -10.17 -2.40
CA ASP A 98 -14.19 -9.57 -3.69
C ASP A 98 -13.71 -8.11 -3.83
N ARG A 99 -12.47 -7.86 -3.40
CA ARG A 99 -11.82 -6.55 -3.51
C ARG A 99 -10.83 -6.55 -4.67
N PRO A 100 -10.89 -5.54 -5.56
CA PRO A 100 -9.89 -5.34 -6.59
C PRO A 100 -8.46 -5.42 -6.03
N CYS A 101 -7.62 -6.21 -6.69
CA CYS A 101 -6.23 -6.42 -6.28
C CYS A 101 -5.30 -6.35 -7.48
N LEU A 102 -4.40 -5.36 -7.49
CA LEU A 102 -3.35 -5.24 -8.49
C LEU A 102 -2.03 -5.76 -7.92
N ARG A 103 -1.43 -6.74 -8.59
CA ARG A 103 -0.08 -7.23 -8.27
C ARG A 103 0.92 -6.71 -9.30
N LEU A 104 1.99 -6.09 -8.82
CA LEU A 104 3.11 -5.62 -9.64
C LEU A 104 4.39 -6.35 -9.21
N ASP A 105 4.97 -7.10 -10.14
CA ASP A 105 6.19 -7.89 -9.92
C ASP A 105 7.38 -7.22 -10.62
N LEU A 106 8.23 -6.56 -9.84
CA LEU A 106 9.33 -5.75 -10.35
C LEU A 106 10.56 -6.56 -10.82
N ASP A 107 10.53 -7.88 -10.70
CA ASP A 107 11.48 -8.74 -11.44
C ASP A 107 11.02 -8.97 -12.89
N VAL A 108 9.75 -8.65 -13.22
CA VAL A 108 9.13 -8.87 -14.54
C VAL A 108 8.90 -7.56 -15.29
N ILE A 109 8.56 -6.48 -14.57
CA ILE A 109 8.26 -5.17 -15.15
C ILE A 109 9.12 -4.07 -14.54
N THR A 110 9.38 -3.01 -15.31
CA THR A 110 10.08 -1.81 -14.81
C THR A 110 9.17 -0.95 -13.94
N GLU A 111 9.75 -0.05 -13.13
CA GLU A 111 8.98 0.92 -12.34
C GLU A 111 8.09 1.81 -13.21
N THR A 112 8.54 2.19 -14.41
CA THR A 112 7.72 2.97 -15.36
C THR A 112 6.50 2.18 -15.84
N GLN A 113 6.68 0.90 -16.16
CA GLN A 113 5.57 0.02 -16.53
C GLN A 113 4.61 -0.20 -15.35
N ALA A 114 5.15 -0.36 -14.14
CA ALA A 114 4.38 -0.50 -12.91
C ALA A 114 3.53 0.75 -12.64
N ALA A 115 4.10 1.95 -12.78
CA ALA A 115 3.37 3.21 -12.63
C ALA A 115 2.24 3.36 -13.67
N ALA A 116 2.51 3.04 -14.93
CA ALA A 116 1.50 3.07 -15.98
C ALA A 116 0.35 2.08 -15.72
N ALA A 117 0.67 0.86 -15.30
CA ALA A 117 -0.31 -0.16 -14.94
C ALA A 117 -1.15 0.26 -13.72
N LEU A 118 -0.51 0.82 -12.69
CA LEU A 118 -1.20 1.36 -11.51
C LEU A 118 -2.16 2.48 -11.89
N LEU A 119 -1.73 3.44 -12.70
CA LEU A 119 -2.57 4.57 -13.10
C LEU A 119 -3.80 4.11 -13.90
N ALA A 120 -3.61 3.18 -14.83
CA ALA A 120 -4.71 2.59 -15.60
C ALA A 120 -5.70 1.86 -14.68
N TRP A 121 -5.19 1.03 -13.76
CA TRP A 121 -6.00 0.25 -12.83
C TRP A 121 -6.79 1.13 -11.83
N LEU A 122 -6.18 2.20 -11.32
CA LEU A 122 -6.86 3.15 -10.43
C LEU A 122 -8.07 3.79 -11.12
N ARG A 123 -7.94 4.14 -12.40
CA ARG A 123 -9.04 4.69 -13.22
C ARG A 123 -10.12 3.67 -13.50
N GLU A 124 -9.71 2.49 -13.97
CA GLU A 124 -10.62 1.41 -14.34
C GLU A 124 -11.55 1.02 -13.19
N HIS A 125 -11.00 0.95 -11.97
CA HIS A 125 -11.76 0.57 -10.78
C HIS A 125 -12.30 1.75 -9.97
N GLY A 126 -12.02 3.00 -10.36
CA GLY A 126 -12.47 4.20 -9.63
C GLY A 126 -12.00 4.23 -8.17
N ILE A 127 -10.75 3.82 -7.91
CA ILE A 127 -10.21 3.67 -6.56
C ILE A 127 -10.05 5.04 -5.87
N GLN A 128 -10.74 5.24 -4.74
CA GLN A 128 -10.62 6.45 -3.91
C GLN A 128 -9.79 6.19 -2.65
N ILE A 129 -9.83 4.97 -2.11
CA ILE A 129 -8.99 4.53 -0.99
C ILE A 129 -8.11 3.38 -1.48
N LEU A 130 -6.82 3.66 -1.65
CA LEU A 130 -5.81 2.69 -2.09
C LEU A 130 -5.12 2.08 -0.88
N ASN A 131 -5.29 0.78 -0.66
CA ASN A 131 -4.43 0.03 0.25
C ASN A 131 -3.15 -0.38 -0.48
N VAL A 132 -1.98 -0.14 0.12
CA VAL A 132 -0.70 -0.57 -0.43
C VAL A 132 -0.04 -1.58 0.50
N ALA A 133 0.41 -2.69 -0.07
CA ALA A 133 1.05 -3.78 0.64
C ALA A 133 2.25 -4.34 -0.13
N GLY A 134 3.09 -5.09 0.58
CA GLY A 134 4.25 -5.78 0.03
C GLY A 134 5.12 -6.39 1.13
N PRO A 135 6.28 -6.95 0.77
CA PRO A 135 7.19 -7.50 1.76
C PRO A 135 7.71 -6.43 2.72
N ARG A 136 8.04 -6.89 3.94
CA ARG A 136 8.79 -6.12 4.92
C ARG A 136 10.24 -5.93 4.51
N ALA A 137 10.90 -4.90 5.03
CA ALA A 137 12.26 -4.54 4.61
C ALA A 137 13.28 -5.67 4.85
N SER A 138 13.14 -6.44 5.95
CA SER A 138 14.02 -7.59 6.21
C SER A 138 13.93 -8.69 5.15
N ASN A 139 12.79 -8.81 4.46
CA ASN A 139 12.57 -9.83 3.43
C ASN A 139 13.01 -9.36 2.05
N GLU A 140 12.83 -8.07 1.75
CA GLU A 140 13.20 -7.48 0.47
C GLU A 140 13.65 -6.02 0.68
N PRO A 141 14.96 -5.76 0.82
CA PRO A 141 15.50 -4.42 1.09
C PRO A 141 15.20 -3.38 -0.01
N ARG A 142 14.96 -3.82 -1.26
CA ARG A 142 14.69 -2.90 -2.39
C ARG A 142 13.28 -2.33 -2.36
N ILE A 143 12.35 -2.97 -1.64
CA ILE A 143 10.91 -2.70 -1.77
C ILE A 143 10.50 -1.29 -1.37
N HIS A 144 11.15 -0.72 -0.34
CA HIS A 144 10.78 0.62 0.14
C HIS A 144 11.02 1.66 -0.95
N GLY A 145 12.24 1.70 -1.50
CA GLY A 145 12.60 2.64 -2.56
C GLY A 145 11.74 2.47 -3.81
N ALA A 146 11.46 1.22 -4.20
CA ALA A 146 10.64 0.95 -5.38
C ALA A 146 9.19 1.41 -5.23
N VAL A 147 8.53 1.08 -4.11
CA VAL A 147 7.14 1.52 -3.85
C VAL A 147 7.08 3.04 -3.74
N TYR A 148 8.03 3.66 -3.03
CA TYR A 148 8.10 5.10 -2.90
C TYR A 148 8.23 5.76 -4.28
N SER A 149 9.18 5.30 -5.10
CA SER A 149 9.44 5.81 -6.46
C SER A 149 8.20 5.71 -7.36
N ILE A 150 7.54 4.53 -7.39
CA ILE A 150 6.33 4.31 -8.20
C ILE A 150 5.23 5.30 -7.80
N LEU A 151 4.99 5.49 -6.50
CA LEU A 151 3.94 6.37 -6.02
C LEU A 151 4.28 7.86 -6.22
N THR A 152 5.52 8.28 -5.99
CA THR A 152 5.91 9.70 -6.16
C THR A 152 5.98 10.15 -7.61
N ASN A 153 6.20 9.24 -8.54
CA ASN A 153 6.27 9.53 -9.98
C ASN A 153 4.95 9.25 -10.72
N LEU A 154 3.90 8.85 -10.01
CA LEU A 154 2.59 8.65 -10.60
C LEU A 154 1.95 10.00 -10.97
N ALA A 155 1.32 10.09 -12.15
CA ALA A 155 0.56 11.25 -12.58
C ALA A 155 -0.80 11.32 -11.84
N TRP A 156 -0.80 11.69 -10.56
CA TRP A 156 -2.01 11.72 -9.74
C TRP A 156 -3.06 12.74 -10.21
N GLU A 157 -2.62 13.82 -10.84
CA GLU A 157 -3.45 14.87 -11.44
C GLU A 157 -4.30 14.38 -12.63
N GLU A 158 -3.96 13.20 -13.13
CA GLU A 158 -4.57 12.52 -14.24
C GLU A 158 -5.78 11.67 -13.78
N LEU A 159 -5.98 11.51 -12.46
CA LEU A 159 -7.09 10.79 -11.82
C LEU A 159 -8.29 11.70 -11.49
N LYS A 160 -8.47 12.81 -12.21
CA LYS A 160 -9.58 13.74 -11.98
C LYS A 160 -10.94 13.03 -12.19
N PRO A 161 -11.95 13.36 -11.36
CA PRO A 161 -13.31 12.84 -11.50
C PRO A 161 -13.94 13.22 -12.84
#